data_AF-A0A850AIN5-F1
#
_entry.id   AF-A0A850AIN5-F1
#
_cell.length_a   1.000
_cell.length_b   1.000
_cell.length_c   1.000
_cell.angle_alpha   90.00
_cell.angle_beta   90.00
_cell.angle_gamma   90.00
#
_symmetry.space_group_name_H-M   'P 1'
#
loop_
_entity.id
_entity.type
_entity.pdbx_description
1 polymer ?
#
loop_
_entity_poly.entity_id
_entity_poly.type
_entity_poly.pdbx_seq_one_letter_code
_entity_poly.pdbx_strand_id
1 'polypeptide(L)'
;MRLFERSSDPKENFKIDLNGQFNATRKVLPSIESLIDPKQRKNFIKKLFASKESDYENFIHRLESIKDWKETYQAVEQEFSSRKVNPGKDEAVLFTNILFNRFFQ
;
A
#
# COMPACT_ATOMS: atom_id res chain seq x y z
N MET A 1 -57.26 5.64 -43.56
CA MET A 1 -55.95 6.19 -43.17
C MET A 1 -56.11 6.81 -41.79
N ARG A 2 -55.45 6.24 -40.76
CA ARG A 2 -55.41 6.80 -39.41
C ARG A 2 -53.97 6.80 -38.92
N LEU A 3 -53.57 7.97 -38.46
CA LEU A 3 -52.36 8.31 -37.73
C LEU A 3 -52.32 7.52 -36.41
N PHE A 4 -51.23 6.80 -36.13
CA PHE A 4 -50.84 6.44 -34.77
C PHE A 4 -49.31 6.50 -34.65
N GLU A 5 -48.89 7.24 -33.65
CA GLU A 5 -47.54 7.51 -33.19
C GLU A 5 -46.83 6.30 -32.59
N ARG A 6 -45.51 6.50 -32.41
CA ARG A 6 -44.61 5.90 -31.41
C ARG A 6 -44.07 4.51 -31.70
N SER A 7 -42.80 4.52 -32.13
CA SER A 7 -41.71 3.94 -31.34
C SER A 7 -40.44 4.76 -31.59
N SER A 8 -40.15 5.66 -30.67
CA SER A 8 -38.80 6.13 -30.42
C SER A 8 -38.04 4.96 -29.81
N ASP A 9 -36.95 4.54 -30.43
CA ASP A 9 -35.79 4.02 -29.70
C ASP A 9 -34.54 4.09 -30.60
N PRO A 10 -33.81 5.21 -30.58
CA PRO A 10 -32.46 5.23 -31.12
C PRO A 10 -31.60 4.29 -30.27
N LYS A 11 -30.99 3.34 -30.97
CA LYS A 11 -29.87 2.49 -30.55
C LYS A 11 -29.08 3.09 -29.39
N GLU A 12 -29.12 2.36 -28.29
CA GLU A 12 -28.14 2.29 -27.20
C GLU A 12 -27.26 3.53 -26.98
N ASN A 13 -27.55 4.21 -25.87
CA ASN A 13 -26.64 5.14 -25.22
C ASN A 13 -25.20 4.60 -25.18
N PHE A 14 -24.34 5.13 -26.05
CA PHE A 14 -22.92 5.20 -25.77
C PHE A 14 -22.73 6.07 -24.52
N LYS A 15 -22.64 5.44 -23.36
CA LYS A 15 -22.12 6.08 -22.15
C LYS A 15 -20.63 6.30 -22.37
N ILE A 16 -20.28 7.47 -22.90
CA ILE A 16 -18.92 7.97 -22.90
C ILE A 16 -18.67 8.44 -21.46
N ASP A 17 -18.04 7.60 -20.65
CA ASP A 17 -17.52 8.05 -19.36
C ASP A 17 -16.41 9.08 -19.64
N LEU A 18 -16.60 10.31 -19.14
CA LEU A 18 -15.71 11.44 -19.34
C LEU A 18 -14.40 11.33 -18.54
N ASN A 19 -14.06 10.17 -17.96
CA ASN A 19 -12.75 9.93 -17.37
C ASN A 19 -11.98 8.89 -18.18
N GLY A 20 -11.66 9.29 -19.41
CA GLY A 20 -10.81 8.54 -20.31
C GLY A 20 -9.56 7.96 -19.62
N GLN A 21 -9.45 6.64 -19.76
CA GLN A 21 -8.23 5.90 -20.05
C GLN A 21 -7.52 5.14 -18.90
N PHE A 22 -7.39 3.83 -19.21
CA PHE A 22 -6.54 2.77 -18.67
C PHE A 22 -6.93 2.11 -17.34
N ASN A 23 -7.88 1.17 -17.40
CA ASN A 23 -7.87 -0.01 -16.51
C ASN A 23 -6.68 -0.93 -16.86
N ALA A 24 -5.46 -0.44 -16.64
CA ALA A 24 -4.43 -1.35 -16.15
C ALA A 24 -4.88 -1.68 -14.73
N THR A 25 -5.08 -2.95 -14.39
CA THR A 25 -5.33 -3.37 -13.00
C THR A 25 -4.12 -2.97 -12.16
N ARG A 26 -4.10 -1.73 -11.67
CA ARG A 26 -3.12 -1.25 -10.70
C ARG A 26 -3.39 -2.08 -9.45
N LYS A 27 -2.58 -3.11 -9.23
CA LYS A 27 -2.57 -3.87 -7.99
C LYS A 27 -2.39 -2.85 -6.86
N VAL A 28 -3.49 -2.51 -6.19
CA VAL A 28 -3.47 -1.53 -5.10
C VAL A 28 -2.75 -2.22 -3.95
N LEU A 29 -1.59 -1.69 -3.57
CA LEU A 29 -0.83 -2.24 -2.45
C LEU A 29 -1.65 -2.03 -1.16
N PRO A 30 -1.80 -3.05 -0.31
CA PRO A 30 -2.46 -2.87 0.98
C PRO A 30 -1.66 -1.90 1.85
N SER A 31 -2.37 -1.14 2.70
CA SER A 31 -1.73 -0.26 3.67
C SER A 31 -0.90 -1.07 4.65
N ILE A 32 0.34 -0.64 4.91
CA ILE A 32 1.28 -1.30 5.81
C ILE A 32 0.68 -1.46 7.22
N GLU A 33 -0.07 -0.47 7.70
CA GLU A 33 -0.73 -0.56 9.02
C GLU A 33 -1.75 -1.71 9.10
N SER A 34 -2.39 -2.06 7.99
CA SER A 34 -3.32 -3.21 7.95
C SER A 34 -2.59 -4.56 7.94
N LEU A 35 -1.28 -4.58 7.64
CA LEU A 35 -0.47 -5.79 7.58
C LEU A 35 0.23 -6.09 8.91
N ILE A 36 0.21 -5.14 9.85
CA ILE A 36 0.93 -5.23 11.12
C ILE A 36 -0.07 -5.31 12.26
N ASP A 37 -0.09 -6.44 12.97
CA ASP A 37 -0.92 -6.60 14.16
C ASP A 37 -0.52 -5.63 15.28
N PRO A 38 -1.45 -5.21 16.17
CA PRO A 38 -1.13 -4.29 17.26
C PRO A 38 -0.05 -4.82 18.22
N LYS A 39 0.06 -6.15 18.38
CA LYS A 39 1.14 -6.79 19.15
C LYS A 39 2.49 -6.64 18.45
N GLN A 40 2.53 -6.83 17.14
CA GLN A 40 3.73 -6.66 16.33
C GLN A 40 4.17 -5.19 16.29
N ARG A 41 3.22 -4.25 16.09
CA ARG A 41 3.46 -2.80 16.16
C ARG A 41 4.17 -2.41 17.46
N LYS A 42 3.65 -2.86 18.62
CA LYS A 42 4.28 -2.60 19.93
C LYS A 42 5.71 -3.17 20.02
N ASN A 43 5.93 -4.38 19.50
CA ASN A 43 7.26 -4.98 19.47
C ASN A 43 8.22 -4.20 18.57
N PHE A 44 7.80 -3.80 17.36
CA PHE A 44 8.61 -3.00 16.46
C PHE A 44 8.97 -1.66 17.08
N ILE A 45 8.00 -0.95 17.65
CA ILE A 45 8.25 0.32 18.34
C ILE A 45 9.29 0.13 19.45
N LYS A 46 9.12 -0.89 20.31
CA LYS A 46 10.03 -1.15 21.43
C LYS A 46 11.43 -1.58 20.99
N LYS A 47 11.54 -2.43 19.96
CA LYS A 47 12.77 -3.14 19.58
C LYS A 47 13.55 -2.46 18.47
N LEU A 48 12.86 -1.89 17.49
CA LEU A 48 13.44 -1.26 16.30
C LEU A 48 13.49 0.27 16.46
N PHE A 49 12.54 0.87 17.17
CA PHE A 49 12.42 2.33 17.32
C PHE A 49 12.69 2.80 18.76
N ALA A 50 13.24 1.95 19.63
CA ALA A 50 13.59 2.28 21.02
C ALA A 50 12.44 2.93 21.83
N SER A 51 11.22 2.42 21.63
CA SER A 51 9.97 2.92 22.23
C SER A 51 9.53 4.32 21.76
N LYS A 52 10.11 4.84 20.68
CA LYS A 52 9.67 6.09 20.06
C LYS A 52 8.58 5.81 19.02
N GLU A 53 7.33 6.01 19.42
CA GLU A 53 6.17 5.78 18.55
C GLU A 53 6.15 6.72 17.34
N SER A 54 6.43 8.01 17.54
CA SER A 54 6.42 8.98 16.43
C SER A 54 7.45 8.65 15.35
N ASP A 55 8.61 8.10 15.71
CA ASP A 55 9.60 7.65 14.74
C ASP A 55 9.07 6.49 13.88
N TYR A 56 8.38 5.54 14.51
CA TYR A 56 7.75 4.43 13.80
C TYR A 56 6.66 4.94 12.86
N GLU A 57 5.76 5.80 13.33
CA GLU A 57 4.66 6.31 12.51
C GLU A 57 5.15 7.12 11.31
N ASN A 58 6.15 8.00 11.52
CA ASN A 58 6.79 8.74 10.44
C ASN A 58 7.45 7.81 9.41
N PHE A 59 8.09 6.73 9.88
CA PHE A 59 8.72 5.77 9.01
C PHE A 59 7.70 4.97 8.19
N ILE A 60 6.63 4.48 8.82
CA ILE A 60 5.53 3.79 8.12
C ILE A 60 4.88 4.71 7.08
N HIS A 61 4.62 5.97 7.43
CA HIS A 61 4.05 6.94 6.50
C HIS A 61 4.96 7.19 5.29
N ARG A 62 6.28 7.24 5.50
CA ARG A 62 7.27 7.31 4.42
C ARG A 62 7.20 6.07 3.52
N LEU A 63 7.14 4.87 4.11
CA LEU A 63 7.08 3.61 3.36
C LEU A 63 5.76 3.43 2.59
N GLU A 64 4.64 3.95 3.09
CA GLU A 64 3.34 3.89 2.41
C GLU A 64 3.39 4.54 1.02
N SER A 65 4.19 5.61 0.88
CA SER A 65 4.36 6.35 -0.37
C SER A 65 5.20 5.63 -1.42
N ILE A 66 5.98 4.62 -1.01
CA ILE A 66 6.87 3.87 -1.89
C ILE A 66 6.10 2.72 -2.56
N LYS A 67 6.19 2.65 -3.89
CA LYS A 67 5.48 1.67 -4.73
C LYS A 67 6.36 0.53 -5.23
N ASP A 68 7.64 0.56 -4.89
CA ASP A 68 8.63 -0.40 -5.32
C ASP A 68 9.31 -1.09 -4.11
N TRP A 69 9.52 -2.40 -4.23
CA TRP A 69 10.16 -3.17 -3.17
C TRP A 69 11.62 -2.77 -2.95
N LYS A 70 12.38 -2.52 -4.01
CA LYS A 70 13.80 -2.16 -3.91
C LYS A 70 13.95 -0.83 -3.17
N GLU A 71 13.13 0.17 -3.52
CA GLU A 71 13.11 1.45 -2.80
C GLU A 71 12.69 1.29 -1.33
N THR A 72 11.69 0.44 -1.06
CA THR A 72 11.22 0.14 0.30
C THR A 72 12.33 -0.52 1.12
N TYR A 73 12.99 -1.54 0.55
CA TYR A 73 14.07 -2.27 1.19
C TYR A 73 15.27 -1.36 1.47
N GLN A 74 15.67 -0.51 0.51
CA GLN A 74 16.72 0.48 0.72
C GLN A 74 16.38 1.45 1.86
N ALA A 75 15.13 1.93 1.95
CA ALA A 75 14.70 2.78 3.05
C ALA A 75 14.76 2.07 4.40
N VAL A 76 14.40 0.78 4.46
CA VAL A 76 14.53 -0.07 5.66
C VAL A 76 15.98 -0.27 6.06
N GLU A 77 16.87 -0.61 5.13
CA GLU A 77 18.29 -0.77 5.42
C GLU A 77 18.92 0.52 5.94
N GLN A 78 18.59 1.66 5.33
CA GLN A 78 19.05 2.97 5.80
C GLN A 78 18.58 3.29 7.22
N GLU A 79 17.31 3.05 7.52
CA GLU A 79 16.72 3.29 8.84
C GLU A 79 17.35 2.37 9.90
N PHE A 80 17.50 1.08 9.59
CA PHE A 80 18.11 0.11 10.49
C PHE A 80 19.58 0.41 10.75
N SER A 81 20.34 0.77 9.70
CA SER A 81 21.74 1.16 9.82
C SER A 81 21.89 2.43 10.67
N SER A 82 21.06 3.46 10.42
CA SER A 82 21.06 4.70 11.20
C SER A 82 20.78 4.46 12.69
N ARG A 83 19.84 3.55 12.99
CA ARG A 83 19.45 3.19 14.36
C ARG A 83 20.32 2.10 15.00
N LYS A 84 21.34 1.59 14.29
CA LYS A 84 22.17 0.43 14.70
C LYS A 84 21.32 -0.80 15.06
N VAL A 85 20.20 -0.96 14.37
CA VAL A 85 19.35 -2.15 14.46
C VAL A 85 20.00 -3.25 13.64
N ASN A 86 20.15 -4.44 14.23
CA ASN A 86 20.66 -5.59 13.50
C ASN A 86 19.54 -6.14 12.58
N PRO A 87 19.71 -6.12 11.24
CA PRO A 87 18.70 -6.62 10.30
C PRO A 87 18.43 -8.13 10.46
N GLY A 88 19.36 -8.90 11.04
CA GLY A 88 19.21 -10.33 11.27
C GLY A 88 18.47 -10.70 12.57
N LYS A 89 18.02 -9.73 13.37
CA LYS A 89 17.18 -10.02 14.55
C LYS A 89 15.75 -10.37 14.13
N ASP A 90 15.12 -11.26 14.89
CA ASP A 90 13.76 -11.75 14.62
C ASP A 90 12.76 -10.62 14.31
N GLU A 91 12.76 -9.53 15.08
CA GLU A 91 11.82 -8.42 14.83
C GLU A 91 12.12 -7.66 13.53
N ALA A 92 13.39 -7.51 13.15
CA ALA A 92 13.81 -6.83 11.92
C ALA A 92 13.51 -7.70 10.68
N VAL A 93 13.77 -9.00 10.79
CA VAL A 93 13.42 -9.99 9.77
C VAL A 93 11.91 -10.04 9.57
N LEU A 94 11.14 -10.12 10.67
CA LEU A 94 9.68 -10.14 10.63
C LEU A 94 9.13 -8.87 9.97
N PHE A 95 9.62 -7.70 10.35
CA PHE A 95 9.20 -6.42 9.78
C PHE A 95 9.46 -6.38 8.26
N THR A 96 10.66 -6.79 7.84
CA THR A 96 11.04 -6.85 6.42
C THR A 96 10.18 -7.85 5.64
N ASN A 97 9.85 -9.00 6.25
CA ASN A 97 9.01 -10.02 5.64
C ASN A 97 7.56 -9.54 5.43
N ILE A 98 6.99 -8.80 6.40
CA ILE A 98 5.66 -8.18 6.26
C ILE A 98 5.66 -7.22 5.07
N LEU A 99 6.68 -6.36 4.97
CA LEU A 99 6.80 -5.43 3.85
C LEU A 99 7.02 -6.16 2.53
N PHE A 100 7.82 -7.22 2.49
CA PHE A 100 8.01 -8.04 1.29
C PHE A 100 6.69 -8.63 0.79
N ASN A 101 5.89 -9.20 1.71
CA ASN A 101 4.59 -9.76 1.39
C ASN A 101 3.62 -8.73 0.78
N ARG A 102 3.70 -7.45 1.17
CA ARG A 102 2.92 -6.35 0.56
C ARG A 102 3.09 -6.28 -0.96
N PHE A 103 4.30 -6.53 -1.47
CA PHE A 103 4.61 -6.42 -2.89
C PHE A 103 4.38 -7.73 -3.67
N PHE A 104 4.67 -8.87 -3.04
CA PHE A 104 4.75 -10.17 -3.71
C PHE A 104 3.61 -11.15 -3.40
N GLN A 105 2.59 -10.78 -2.63
CA GLN A 105 1.37 -11.60 -2.42
C GLN A 105 0.44 -11.65 -3.61
#